data_AF-A0AAU6F6A8-F1
#
_entry.id   AF-A0AAU6F6A8-F1
#
_cell.length_a   1.000
_cell.length_b   1.000
_cell.length_c   1.000
_cell.angle_alpha   90.00
_cell.angle_beta   90.00
_cell.angle_gamma   90.00
#
_symmetry.space_group_name_H-M   'P 1'
#
loop_
_entity.id
_entity.type
_entity.pdbx_description
1 polymer ?
#
loop_
_entity_poly.entity_id
_entity_poly.type
_entity_poly.pdbx_seq_one_letter_code
_entity_poly.pdbx_strand_id
1 'polypeptide(L)'
;MNRTQEPLALHASGATLSKGRSKPEQIYAIGGEVYVRAGSAAWKRGPASDPEMQNKVEDLVAATAEFVQYADQDAHAVQLTKSAGTVQLRVHVASQKLSAVRDRPYVKKAVRELRPILEQLRNAGVAAAENQLTLDRLEETLVLNPTTYRVISHRFRFTFLIPYNGRSITYSQDVTEGSLETFSGEIALPAGAN
;
A
#
# COMPACT_ATOMS: atom_id res chain seq x y z
N MET A 1 -13.41 16.51 3.56
CA MET A 1 -13.11 15.15 4.07
C MET A 1 -11.66 15.19 4.51
N ASN A 2 -11.35 14.99 5.79
CA ASN A 2 -9.96 15.05 6.25
C ASN A 2 -9.22 13.81 5.75
N ARG A 3 -8.04 14.00 5.15
CA ARG A 3 -7.20 12.91 4.65
C ARG A 3 -6.60 12.16 5.83
N THR A 4 -6.37 10.85 5.72
CA THR A 4 -5.66 10.12 6.79
C THR A 4 -4.18 10.49 6.85
N GLN A 5 -3.61 11.11 5.81
CA GLN A 5 -2.27 11.74 5.85
C GLN A 5 -2.23 13.11 6.56
N GLU A 6 -3.39 13.68 6.87
CA GLU A 6 -3.50 14.90 7.69
C GLU A 6 -4.52 14.67 8.81
N PRO A 7 -4.34 13.64 9.66
CA PRO A 7 -5.31 13.31 10.68
C PRO A 7 -5.17 14.29 11.85
N LEU A 8 -6.31 14.70 12.45
CA LEU A 8 -6.29 15.36 13.75
C LEU A 8 -5.68 14.43 14.81
N ALA A 9 -6.09 13.15 14.75
CA ALA A 9 -5.47 12.05 15.46
C ALA A 9 -5.69 10.74 14.68
N LEU A 10 -4.69 9.85 14.66
CA LEU A 10 -4.73 8.52 14.07
C LEU A 10 -3.96 7.55 14.95
N HIS A 11 -4.46 6.32 15.07
CA HIS A 11 -3.70 5.17 15.54
C HIS A 11 -3.88 4.03 14.53
N ALA A 12 -2.76 3.51 14.02
CA ALA A 12 -2.71 2.31 13.20
C ALA A 12 -1.80 1.28 13.87
N SER A 13 -2.18 0.01 13.74
CA SER A 13 -1.37 -1.11 14.21
C SER A 13 -1.42 -2.23 13.20
N GLY A 14 -0.32 -2.97 13.09
CA GLY A 14 -0.19 -4.05 12.12
C GLY A 14 1.11 -4.81 12.29
N ALA A 15 1.55 -5.47 11.23
CA ALA A 15 2.84 -6.13 11.19
C ALA A 15 3.42 -6.11 9.79
N THR A 16 4.73 -5.88 9.69
CA THR A 16 5.50 -6.08 8.46
C THR A 16 6.06 -7.50 8.43
N LEU A 17 5.73 -8.27 7.39
CA LEU A 17 6.34 -9.57 7.13
C LEU A 17 7.42 -9.43 6.05
N SER A 18 8.66 -9.75 6.38
CA SER A 18 9.78 -9.74 5.41
C SER A 18 10.68 -10.95 5.61
N LYS A 19 10.97 -11.68 4.53
CA LYS A 19 11.84 -12.87 4.53
C LYS A 19 11.47 -13.89 5.63
N GLY A 20 10.16 -14.12 5.82
CA GLY A 20 9.63 -15.05 6.82
C GLY A 20 9.63 -14.53 8.26
N ARG A 21 10.04 -13.27 8.51
CA ARG A 21 10.03 -12.66 9.84
C ARG A 21 8.93 -11.60 9.92
N SER A 22 8.01 -11.77 10.87
CA SER A 22 6.99 -10.78 11.18
C SER A 22 7.52 -9.81 12.24
N LYS A 23 7.28 -8.51 12.05
CA LYS A 23 7.57 -7.47 13.03
C LYS A 23 6.30 -6.64 13.24
N PRO A 24 5.76 -6.55 14.47
CA PRO A 24 4.62 -5.68 14.72
C PRO A 24 5.02 -4.23 14.43
N GLU A 25 4.08 -3.41 13.98
CA GLU A 25 4.28 -1.98 13.79
C GLU A 25 3.10 -1.23 14.42
N GLN A 26 3.40 -0.12 15.09
CA GLN A 26 2.42 0.82 15.62
C GLN A 26 2.74 2.22 15.13
N ILE A 27 1.70 2.94 14.72
CA ILE A 27 1.80 4.31 14.21
C ILE A 27 0.76 5.16 14.93
N TYR A 28 1.20 6.29 15.48
CA TYR A 28 0.32 7.33 15.98
C TYR A 28 0.59 8.60 15.20
N ALA A 29 -0.45 9.32 14.78
CA ALA A 29 -0.31 10.66 14.27
C ALA A 29 -1.20 11.59 15.09
N ILE A 30 -0.63 12.59 15.76
CA ILE A 30 -1.35 13.49 16.68
C ILE A 30 -0.75 14.89 16.53
N GLY A 31 -1.59 15.90 16.31
CA GLY A 31 -1.14 17.30 16.34
C GLY A 31 -0.07 17.66 15.29
N GLY A 32 -0.05 16.96 14.15
CA GLY A 32 0.92 17.19 13.07
C GLY A 32 2.24 16.43 13.22
N GLU A 33 2.38 15.57 14.22
CA GLU A 33 3.53 14.68 14.40
C GLU A 33 3.14 13.22 14.20
N VAL A 34 4.09 12.42 13.73
CA VAL A 34 3.95 10.98 13.53
C VAL A 34 4.97 10.25 14.39
N TYR A 35 4.51 9.20 15.04
CA TYR A 35 5.26 8.34 15.95
C TYR A 35 5.13 6.91 15.44
N VAL A 36 6.26 6.27 15.14
CA VAL A 36 6.30 4.92 14.58
C VAL A 36 7.15 4.02 15.47
N ARG A 37 6.65 2.83 15.77
CA ARG A 37 7.40 1.79 16.47
C ARG A 37 7.33 0.49 15.71
N ALA A 38 8.50 -0.02 15.32
CA ALA A 38 8.63 -1.34 14.70
C ALA A 38 9.22 -2.35 15.69
N GLY A 39 8.50 -3.43 15.97
CA GLY A 39 8.90 -4.45 16.92
C GLY A 39 9.04 -3.89 18.34
N SER A 40 10.14 -4.26 18.99
CA SER A 40 10.53 -3.74 20.30
C SER A 40 11.42 -2.49 20.23
N ALA A 41 11.66 -1.93 19.05
CA ALA A 41 12.51 -0.75 18.88
C ALA A 41 11.97 0.47 19.64
N ALA A 42 12.82 1.48 19.80
CA ALA A 42 12.42 2.79 20.29
C ALA A 42 11.44 3.46 19.30
N TRP A 43 10.61 4.36 19.82
CA TRP A 43 9.75 5.20 18.99
C TRP A 43 10.59 6.08 18.09
N LYS A 44 10.28 6.09 16.80
CA LYS A 44 10.74 7.10 15.86
C LYS A 44 9.69 8.20 15.80
N ARG A 45 10.12 9.46 15.89
CA ARG A 45 9.26 10.64 15.85
C ARG A 45 9.69 11.57 14.71
N GLY A 46 8.73 12.22 14.07
CA GLY A 46 8.98 13.27 13.09
C GLY A 46 7.71 14.03 12.72
N PRO A 47 7.82 15.15 11.99
CA PRO A 47 6.65 15.87 11.51
C PRO A 47 5.90 15.04 10.47
N ALA A 48 4.58 15.18 10.41
CA ALA A 48 3.75 14.49 9.42
C ALA A 48 4.08 14.88 7.97
N SER A 49 4.72 16.04 7.77
CA SER A 49 5.22 16.50 6.47
C SER A 49 6.55 15.87 6.04
N ASP A 50 7.24 15.13 6.93
CA ASP A 50 8.42 14.35 6.55
C ASP A 50 7.99 13.21 5.61
N PRO A 51 8.53 13.11 4.38
CA PRO A 51 8.18 12.04 3.46
C PRO A 51 8.34 10.63 4.04
N GLU A 52 9.31 10.40 4.93
CA GLU A 52 9.48 9.11 5.57
C GLU A 52 8.32 8.79 6.52
N MET A 53 7.81 9.80 7.23
CA MET A 53 6.67 9.67 8.13
C MET A 53 5.34 9.61 7.38
N GLN A 54 5.19 10.42 6.33
CA GLN A 54 4.00 10.44 5.50
C GLN A 54 3.76 9.08 4.84
N ASN A 55 4.82 8.44 4.35
CA ASN A 55 4.76 7.10 3.76
C ASN A 55 4.42 5.98 4.77
N LYS A 56 4.42 6.27 6.08
CA LYS A 56 4.00 5.33 7.11
C LYS A 56 2.50 5.34 7.34
N VAL A 57 1.81 6.39 6.92
CA VAL A 57 0.37 6.54 7.10
C VAL A 57 -0.32 6.34 5.76
N GLU A 58 -1.04 5.22 5.65
CA GLU A 58 -1.78 4.89 4.45
C GLU A 58 -2.99 5.81 4.25
N ASP A 59 -3.28 6.14 2.99
CA ASP A 59 -4.37 7.03 2.59
C ASP A 59 -5.52 6.31 1.89
N LEU A 60 -6.47 5.82 2.69
CA LEU A 60 -7.69 5.17 2.17
C LEU A 60 -8.55 6.11 1.30
N VAL A 61 -8.46 7.43 1.52
CA VAL A 61 -9.14 8.42 0.66
C VAL A 61 -8.39 8.54 -0.67
N ALA A 62 -7.06 8.55 -0.66
CA ALA A 62 -6.27 8.50 -1.89
C ALA A 62 -6.53 7.22 -2.67
N ALA A 63 -6.63 6.06 -2.00
CA ALA A 63 -6.98 4.79 -2.66
C ALA A 63 -8.34 4.88 -3.38
N THR A 64 -9.33 5.57 -2.80
CA THR A 64 -10.61 5.82 -3.48
C THR A 64 -10.43 6.68 -4.73
N ALA A 65 -9.62 7.74 -4.66
CA ALA A 65 -9.34 8.60 -5.80
C ALA A 65 -8.57 7.87 -6.92
N GLU A 66 -7.67 6.95 -6.57
CA GLU A 66 -6.97 6.10 -7.54
C GLU A 66 -7.94 5.23 -8.34
N PHE A 67 -8.92 4.60 -7.70
CA PHE A 67 -9.94 3.80 -8.41
C PHE A 67 -10.80 4.64 -9.37
N VAL A 68 -11.11 5.89 -9.01
CA VAL A 68 -11.78 6.83 -9.92
C VAL A 68 -10.90 7.11 -11.13
N GLN A 69 -9.63 7.44 -10.92
CA GLN A 69 -8.67 7.67 -12.00
C GLN A 69 -8.52 6.44 -12.92
N TYR A 70 -8.54 5.23 -12.36
CA TYR A 70 -8.45 4.01 -13.16
C TYR A 70 -9.65 3.85 -14.09
N ALA A 71 -10.86 4.09 -13.58
CA ALA A 71 -12.09 4.02 -14.36
C ALA A 71 -12.18 5.13 -15.42
N ASP A 72 -11.67 6.33 -15.13
CA ASP A 72 -11.65 7.45 -16.09
C ASP A 72 -10.71 7.18 -17.29
N GLN A 73 -9.63 6.44 -17.08
CA GLN A 73 -8.68 6.10 -18.16
C GLN A 73 -9.11 4.88 -18.98
N ASP A 74 -9.77 3.92 -18.35
CA ASP A 74 -10.30 2.73 -18.99
C ASP A 74 -11.53 2.24 -18.21
N ALA A 75 -12.71 2.41 -18.80
CA ALA A 75 -13.98 2.03 -18.21
C ALA A 75 -14.08 0.53 -17.88
N HIS A 76 -13.22 -0.31 -18.45
CA HIS A 76 -13.17 -1.75 -18.20
C HIS A 76 -12.03 -2.17 -17.27
N ALA A 77 -11.19 -1.23 -16.82
CA ALA A 77 -10.10 -1.54 -15.90
C ALA A 77 -10.60 -1.97 -14.52
N VAL A 78 -11.70 -1.38 -14.06
CA VAL A 78 -12.27 -1.61 -12.72
C VAL A 78 -13.49 -2.52 -12.82
N GLN A 79 -13.40 -3.68 -12.19
CA GLN A 79 -14.54 -4.55 -11.96
C GLN A 79 -15.27 -4.10 -10.69
N LEU A 80 -16.58 -3.83 -10.82
CA LEU A 80 -17.46 -3.53 -9.70
C LEU A 80 -18.35 -4.73 -9.38
N THR A 81 -18.35 -5.17 -8.13
CA THR A 81 -19.25 -6.19 -7.60
C THR A 81 -20.06 -5.63 -6.45
N LYS A 82 -21.39 -5.77 -6.50
CA LYS A 82 -22.27 -5.43 -5.38
C LYS A 82 -22.72 -6.70 -4.69
N SER A 83 -22.59 -6.74 -3.37
CA SER A 83 -23.05 -7.83 -2.51
C SER A 83 -23.87 -7.24 -1.36
N ALA A 84 -24.67 -8.07 -0.68
CA ALA A 84 -25.46 -7.62 0.45
C ALA A 84 -24.55 -7.00 1.53
N GLY A 85 -24.58 -5.67 1.66
CA GLY A 85 -23.81 -4.93 2.66
C GLY A 85 -22.48 -4.32 2.19
N THR A 86 -22.02 -4.58 0.95
CA THR A 86 -20.73 -4.05 0.45
C THR A 86 -20.74 -3.75 -1.05
N VAL A 87 -19.91 -2.78 -1.45
CA VAL A 87 -19.48 -2.59 -2.85
C VAL A 87 -18.00 -2.91 -2.91
N GLN A 88 -17.60 -3.77 -3.84
CA GLN A 88 -16.20 -4.09 -4.09
C GLN A 88 -15.79 -3.55 -5.46
N LEU A 89 -14.69 -2.79 -5.49
CA LEU A 89 -13.97 -2.41 -6.69
C LEU A 89 -12.70 -3.24 -6.78
N ARG A 90 -12.38 -3.75 -7.97
CA ARG A 90 -11.19 -4.57 -8.19
C ARG A 90 -10.51 -4.22 -9.50
N VAL A 91 -9.19 -4.09 -9.49
CA VAL A 91 -8.35 -4.16 -10.69
C VAL A 91 -7.50 -5.42 -10.64
N HIS A 92 -7.27 -6.03 -11.79
CA HIS A 92 -6.46 -7.24 -11.89
C HIS A 92 -5.61 -7.22 -13.16
N VAL A 93 -4.36 -7.62 -13.02
CA VAL A 93 -3.46 -7.91 -14.14
C VAL A 93 -2.93 -9.32 -13.97
N ALA A 94 -3.20 -10.16 -14.97
CA ALA A 94 -2.61 -11.48 -15.09
C ALA A 94 -1.14 -11.39 -15.51
N SER A 95 -0.44 -12.53 -15.48
CA SER A 95 0.98 -12.60 -15.80
C SER A 95 1.27 -12.05 -17.20
N GLN A 96 2.09 -11.00 -17.29
CA GLN A 96 2.46 -10.35 -18.54
C GLN A 96 3.82 -9.66 -18.45
N LYS A 97 4.48 -9.47 -19.60
CA LYS A 97 5.69 -8.64 -19.67
C LYS A 97 5.38 -7.22 -19.21
N LEU A 98 6.23 -6.69 -18.33
CA LEU A 98 6.03 -5.35 -17.76
C LEU A 98 5.93 -4.28 -18.86
N SER A 99 6.72 -4.41 -19.93
CA SER A 99 6.68 -3.50 -21.07
C SER A 99 5.30 -3.34 -21.73
N ALA A 100 4.43 -4.35 -21.66
CA ALA A 100 3.09 -4.31 -22.25
C ALA A 100 2.04 -3.61 -21.37
N VAL A 101 2.32 -3.46 -20.07
CA VAL A 101 1.33 -2.98 -19.08
C VAL A 101 1.82 -1.82 -18.22
N ARG A 102 3.09 -1.42 -18.33
CA ARG A 102 3.75 -0.40 -17.49
C ARG A 102 3.05 0.96 -17.49
N ASP A 103 2.31 1.28 -18.55
CA ASP A 103 1.68 2.59 -18.69
C ASP A 103 0.35 2.69 -17.93
N ARG A 104 -0.20 1.55 -17.49
CA ARG A 104 -1.42 1.47 -16.67
C ARG A 104 -1.16 2.06 -15.27
N PRO A 105 -2.04 2.92 -14.73
CA PRO A 105 -1.79 3.60 -13.45
C PRO A 105 -1.50 2.67 -12.27
N TYR A 106 -2.30 1.62 -12.07
CA TYR A 106 -2.09 0.63 -11.01
C TYR A 106 -0.77 -0.14 -11.17
N VAL A 107 -0.27 -0.31 -12.40
CA VAL A 107 1.06 -0.89 -12.63
C VAL A 107 2.17 0.10 -12.28
N LYS A 108 2.01 1.39 -12.60
CA LYS A 108 2.97 2.44 -12.19
C LYS A 108 3.16 2.49 -10.68
N LYS A 109 2.07 2.31 -9.92
CA LYS A 109 2.11 2.14 -8.45
C LYS A 109 3.02 0.97 -8.06
N ALA A 110 2.78 -0.23 -8.58
CA ALA A 110 3.60 -1.40 -8.30
C ALA A 110 5.08 -1.23 -8.70
N VAL A 111 5.35 -0.57 -9.83
CA VAL A 111 6.73 -0.26 -10.28
C VAL A 111 7.43 0.70 -9.33
N ARG A 112 6.72 1.72 -8.81
CA ARG A 112 7.28 2.65 -7.82
C ARG A 112 7.75 1.92 -6.56
N GLU A 113 6.95 0.98 -6.06
CA GLU A 113 7.31 0.14 -4.90
C GLU A 113 8.49 -0.80 -5.19
N LEU A 114 8.61 -1.28 -6.43
CA LEU A 114 9.71 -2.16 -6.85
C LEU A 114 11.06 -1.44 -7.01
N ARG A 115 11.08 -0.14 -7.36
CA ARG A 115 12.32 0.59 -7.71
C ARG A 115 13.44 0.52 -6.67
N PRO A 116 13.20 0.75 -5.37
CA PRO A 116 14.24 0.63 -4.34
C PRO A 116 14.85 -0.78 -4.28
N ILE A 117 14.04 -1.81 -4.55
CA ILE A 117 14.51 -3.19 -4.58
C ILE A 117 15.36 -3.46 -5.82
N LEU A 118 14.99 -2.92 -7.00
CA LEU A 118 15.83 -3.03 -8.19
C LEU A 118 17.19 -2.36 -7.99
N GLU A 119 17.24 -1.21 -7.32
CA GLU A 119 18.51 -0.54 -6.99
C GLU A 119 19.40 -1.41 -6.08
N GLN A 120 18.82 -1.99 -5.02
CA GLN A 120 19.54 -2.92 -4.14
C GLN A 120 20.05 -4.15 -4.91
N LEU A 121 19.23 -4.71 -5.79
CA LEU A 121 19.57 -5.87 -6.61
C LEU A 121 20.69 -5.55 -7.62
N ARG A 122 20.66 -4.37 -8.26
CA ARG A 122 21.74 -3.91 -9.14
C ARG A 122 23.07 -3.79 -8.41
N ASN A 123 23.05 -3.21 -7.20
CA ASN A 123 24.25 -3.13 -6.34
C ASN A 123 24.78 -4.53 -5.94
N ALA A 124 23.92 -5.55 -5.96
CA ALA A 124 24.27 -6.94 -5.72
C ALA A 124 24.59 -7.75 -7.00
N GLY A 125 24.71 -7.09 -8.17
CA GLY A 125 25.09 -7.73 -9.43
C GLY A 125 23.92 -8.25 -10.29
N VAL A 126 22.67 -7.98 -9.92
CA VAL A 126 21.49 -8.34 -10.72
C VAL A 126 21.15 -7.18 -11.65
N ALA A 127 21.56 -7.28 -12.91
CA ALA A 127 21.46 -6.19 -13.90
C ALA A 127 20.22 -6.26 -14.81
N ALA A 128 19.14 -6.93 -14.39
CA ALA A 128 17.92 -7.00 -15.19
C ALA A 128 17.30 -5.61 -15.40
N ALA A 129 17.07 -5.25 -16.65
CA ALA A 129 16.39 -4.01 -17.03
C ALA A 129 14.87 -4.14 -16.83
N GLU A 130 14.17 -3.03 -16.58
CA GLU A 130 12.71 -3.03 -16.33
C GLU A 130 11.92 -3.68 -17.47
N ASN A 131 12.36 -3.54 -18.73
CA ASN A 131 11.73 -4.16 -19.89
C ASN A 131 11.88 -5.69 -19.96
N GLN A 132 12.78 -6.28 -19.17
CA GLN A 132 12.97 -7.73 -19.08
C GLN A 132 12.07 -8.36 -18.00
N LEU A 133 11.54 -7.54 -17.10
CA LEU A 133 10.72 -7.98 -15.97
C LEU A 133 9.35 -8.50 -16.44
N THR A 134 8.83 -9.45 -15.67
CA THR A 134 7.45 -9.91 -15.81
C THR A 134 6.68 -9.45 -14.58
N LEU A 135 5.54 -8.80 -14.78
CA LEU A 135 4.53 -8.64 -13.74
C LEU A 135 3.74 -9.93 -13.70
N ASP A 136 3.96 -10.77 -12.69
CA ASP A 136 3.31 -12.08 -12.61
C ASP A 136 1.85 -11.97 -12.17
N ARG A 137 1.59 -11.05 -11.24
CA ARG A 137 0.24 -10.75 -10.78
C ARG A 137 0.18 -9.34 -10.23
N LEU A 138 -0.92 -8.66 -10.50
CA LEU A 138 -1.36 -7.50 -9.74
C LEU A 138 -2.83 -7.65 -9.39
N GLU A 139 -3.17 -7.32 -8.16
CA GLU A 139 -4.54 -7.23 -7.69
C GLU A 139 -4.64 -6.08 -6.70
N GLU A 140 -5.58 -5.17 -6.94
CA GLU A 140 -5.96 -4.16 -5.98
C GLU A 140 -7.46 -4.26 -5.76
N THR A 141 -7.87 -4.24 -4.49
CA THR A 141 -9.28 -4.36 -4.10
C THR A 141 -9.62 -3.26 -3.09
N LEU A 142 -10.73 -2.57 -3.33
CA LEU A 142 -11.31 -1.59 -2.41
C LEU A 142 -12.73 -2.03 -2.07
N VAL A 143 -13.00 -2.22 -0.78
CA VAL A 143 -14.33 -2.58 -0.27
C VAL A 143 -14.93 -1.37 0.41
N LEU A 144 -16.16 -1.01 0.04
CA LEU A 144 -16.88 0.16 0.53
C LEU A 144 -18.20 -0.25 1.18
N ASN A 145 -18.62 0.54 2.16
CA ASN A 145 -20.00 0.52 2.64
C ASN A 145 -20.93 1.15 1.57
N PRO A 146 -22.00 0.47 1.12
CA PRO A 146 -22.83 0.94 0.02
C PRO A 146 -23.65 2.20 0.35
N THR A 147 -23.88 2.48 1.63
CA THR A 147 -24.73 3.59 2.08
C THR A 147 -23.90 4.84 2.37
N THR A 148 -22.75 4.67 3.01
CA THR A 148 -21.89 5.79 3.45
C THR A 148 -20.70 6.03 2.53
N TYR A 149 -20.43 5.12 1.59
CA TYR A 149 -19.24 5.09 0.73
C TYR A 149 -17.90 5.12 1.48
N ARG A 150 -17.92 4.84 2.79
CA ARG A 150 -16.70 4.71 3.58
C ARG A 150 -15.96 3.44 3.16
N VAL A 151 -14.64 3.56 3.03
CA VAL A 151 -13.76 2.40 2.84
C VAL A 151 -13.86 1.51 4.07
N ILE A 152 -14.09 0.22 3.86
CA ILE A 152 -14.08 -0.85 4.85
C ILE A 152 -12.70 -1.51 4.87
N SER A 153 -12.17 -1.81 3.69
CA SER A 153 -10.83 -2.36 3.52
C SER A 153 -10.25 -2.02 2.17
N HIS A 154 -8.92 -2.00 2.12
CA HIS A 154 -8.15 -1.90 0.90
C HIS A 154 -7.07 -2.98 0.93
N ARG A 155 -6.78 -3.57 -0.23
CA ARG A 155 -5.67 -4.51 -0.39
C ARG A 155 -4.98 -4.24 -1.70
N PHE A 156 -3.67 -4.05 -1.65
CA PHE A 156 -2.82 -3.91 -2.81
C PHE A 156 -1.75 -4.99 -2.80
N ARG A 157 -1.79 -5.88 -3.80
CA ARG A 157 -0.86 -7.00 -3.93
C ARG A 157 -0.29 -7.06 -5.33
N PHE A 158 1.02 -7.28 -5.41
CA PHE A 158 1.68 -7.56 -6.67
C PHE A 158 2.86 -8.53 -6.52
N THR A 159 3.24 -9.14 -7.63
CA THR A 159 4.42 -9.99 -7.77
C THR A 159 5.16 -9.67 -9.06
N PHE A 160 6.46 -9.44 -8.96
CA PHE A 160 7.38 -9.33 -10.08
C PHE A 160 8.33 -10.52 -10.14
N LEU A 161 8.64 -10.95 -11.36
CA LEU A 161 9.72 -11.90 -11.65
C LEU A 161 10.87 -11.15 -12.30
N ILE A 162 12.02 -11.19 -11.64
CA ILE A 162 13.25 -10.51 -12.04
C ILE A 162 14.23 -11.57 -12.56
N PRO A 163 14.55 -11.60 -13.86
CA PRO A 163 15.45 -12.59 -14.42
C PRO A 163 16.85 -12.53 -13.80
N TYR A 164 17.42 -13.68 -13.43
CA TYR A 164 18.78 -13.81 -12.90
C TYR A 164 19.32 -15.22 -13.11
N ASN A 165 20.46 -15.38 -13.80
CA ASN A 165 21.18 -16.65 -14.01
C ASN A 165 20.28 -17.83 -14.46
N GLY A 166 19.44 -17.61 -15.47
CA GLY A 166 18.52 -18.64 -15.99
C GLY A 166 17.34 -18.97 -15.07
N ARG A 167 17.18 -18.25 -13.96
CA ARG A 167 16.06 -18.33 -13.01
C ARG A 167 15.41 -16.96 -12.84
N SER A 168 14.43 -16.87 -11.93
CA SER A 168 13.82 -15.60 -11.53
C SER A 168 13.96 -15.39 -10.02
N ILE A 169 14.29 -14.17 -9.64
CA ILE A 169 14.07 -13.66 -8.28
C ILE A 169 12.62 -13.19 -8.22
N THR A 170 11.86 -13.71 -7.26
CA THR A 170 10.49 -13.28 -7.01
C THR A 170 10.48 -12.17 -5.98
N TYR A 171 9.90 -11.03 -6.35
CA TYR A 171 9.58 -9.96 -5.41
C TYR A 171 8.07 -9.84 -5.32
N SER A 172 7.53 -9.91 -4.11
CA SER A 172 6.10 -9.77 -3.85
C SER A 172 5.87 -8.81 -2.70
N GLN A 173 4.79 -8.05 -2.81
CA GLN A 173 4.28 -7.20 -1.74
C GLN A 173 2.77 -7.40 -1.63
N ASP A 174 2.28 -7.42 -0.40
CA ASP A 174 0.87 -7.56 -0.05
C ASP A 174 0.60 -6.59 1.09
N VAL A 175 -0.07 -5.49 0.77
CA VAL A 175 -0.51 -4.46 1.72
C VAL A 175 -1.99 -4.69 1.93
N THR A 176 -2.41 -4.79 3.19
CA THR A 176 -3.82 -4.93 3.57
C THR A 176 -4.13 -3.92 4.65
N GLU A 177 -5.22 -3.20 4.45
CA GLU A 177 -5.70 -2.14 5.32
C GLU A 177 -7.18 -2.37 5.61
N GLY A 178 -7.58 -2.08 6.84
CA GLY A 178 -8.97 -2.16 7.28
C GLY A 178 -9.30 -0.99 8.19
N SER A 179 -10.51 -0.47 8.07
CA SER A 179 -11.03 0.54 9.00
C SER A 179 -12.00 -0.12 9.98
N LEU A 180 -11.77 0.07 11.28
CA LEU A 180 -12.66 -0.40 12.33
C LEU A 180 -13.54 0.76 12.81
N GLU A 181 -14.67 0.95 12.12
CA GLU A 181 -15.74 1.91 12.45
C GLU A 181 -15.28 3.33 12.84
N THR A 182 -16.18 4.15 13.37
CA THR A 182 -15.82 5.49 13.86
C THR A 182 -15.35 5.35 15.30
N PHE A 183 -14.09 5.66 15.58
CA PHE A 183 -13.56 5.65 16.94
C PHE A 183 -14.11 6.85 17.74
N SER A 184 -14.84 6.59 18.81
CA SER A 184 -15.44 7.63 19.68
C SER A 184 -14.62 7.90 20.95
N GLY A 185 -13.43 7.33 21.07
CA GLY A 185 -12.54 7.49 22.22
C GLY A 185 -11.43 8.53 22.00
N GLU A 186 -10.53 8.64 22.97
CA GLU A 186 -9.33 9.47 22.88
C GLU A 186 -8.16 8.65 22.29
N ILE A 187 -7.46 9.23 21.32
CA ILE A 187 -6.18 8.72 20.84
C ILE A 187 -5.10 9.52 21.54
N ALA A 188 -4.42 8.90 22.50
CA ALA A 188 -3.29 9.48 23.22
C ALA A 188 -2.00 8.72 22.91
N LEU A 189 -0.86 9.39 23.04
CA LEU A 189 0.44 8.74 22.87
C LEU A 189 0.67 7.69 23.97
N PRO A 190 1.22 6.52 23.61
CA PRO A 190 1.59 5.52 24.60
C PRO A 190 2.78 5.99 25.45
N ALA A 191 2.88 5.49 26.69
CA ALA A 191 3.98 5.83 27.59
C ALA A 191 5.35 5.56 26.94
N GLY A 192 6.24 6.56 26.96
CA GLY A 192 7.58 6.49 26.37
C GLY A 192 7.66 6.87 24.89
N ALA A 193 6.55 7.26 24.25
CA ALA A 193 6.56 8.02 23.01
C ALA A 193 6.73 9.52 23.35
N ASN A 194 7.98 9.93 23.60
CA ASN A 194 8.35 11.31 23.90
C ASN A 194 9.24 11.87 22.79
#